data_AF-A0A1H7A8A1-F1
#
_entry.id   AF-A0A1H7A8A1-F1
#
_cell.length_a   1.000
_cell.length_b   1.000
_cell.length_c   1.000
_cell.angle_alpha   90.00
_cell.angle_beta   90.00
_cell.angle_gamma   90.00
#
_symmetry.space_group_name_H-M   'P 1'
#
loop_
_entity.id
_entity.type
_entity.pdbx_description
1 polymer ?
#
loop_
_entity_poly.entity_id
_entity_poly.type
_entity_poly.pdbx_seq_one_letter_code
_entity_poly.pdbx_strand_id
1 'polypeptide(L)'
;MKYALPVTWMLAALLLADVASAQQPIFYPAKGQSQQKQANDMSQCQSWATQNTGVNPAVLAQNSANQPPPPQQSGQRLRGAAGGAATGAAIGAIAGDAGKGAAAGAIAGTVVGGSRQRRQAAAAQEQQQAAQQQTSQQMATWNRALAACMNGRGYTVQ
;
A
#
# COMPACT_ATOMS: atom_id res chain seq x y z
N MET A 1 -2.90 31.39 45.61
CA MET A 1 -2.67 29.95 45.33
C MET A 1 -3.32 29.64 43.98
N LYS A 2 -2.53 29.58 42.91
CA LYS A 2 -2.98 29.24 41.55
C LYS A 2 -2.20 28.00 41.12
N TYR A 3 -2.90 26.87 40.99
CA TYR A 3 -2.34 25.63 40.50
C TYR A 3 -2.13 25.75 38.99
N ALA A 4 -0.87 25.89 38.57
CA ALA A 4 -0.47 25.72 37.18
C ALA A 4 -0.23 24.22 36.94
N LEU A 5 -1.24 23.53 36.43
CA LEU A 5 -1.09 22.15 35.93
C LEU A 5 -0.39 22.21 34.56
N PRO A 6 0.66 21.42 34.32
CA PRO A 6 1.47 21.54 33.13
C PRO A 6 0.75 20.92 31.93
N VAL A 7 0.49 21.78 30.92
CA VAL A 7 -0.11 21.48 29.60
C VAL A 7 0.68 20.40 28.82
N THR A 8 1.87 20.02 29.28
CA THR A 8 2.76 19.06 28.65
C THR A 8 2.26 17.61 28.67
N TRP A 9 1.25 17.25 29.47
CA TRP A 9 0.71 15.88 29.49
C TRP A 9 -0.41 15.61 28.47
N MET A 10 -1.00 16.63 27.84
CA MET A 10 -2.13 16.45 26.91
C MET A 10 -1.72 16.05 25.48
N LEU A 11 -0.43 16.12 25.12
CA LEU A 11 0.05 15.86 23.76
C LEU A 11 0.50 14.41 23.50
N ALA A 12 0.47 13.53 24.51
CA ALA A 12 0.99 12.16 24.39
C ALA A 12 -0.06 11.07 24.07
N ALA A 13 -1.35 11.42 23.91
CA ALA A 13 -2.43 10.43 23.93
C ALA A 13 -3.11 10.09 22.57
N LEU A 14 -2.54 10.47 21.42
CA LEU A 14 -3.27 10.45 20.13
C LEU A 14 -2.63 9.66 18.97
N LEU A 15 -2.00 8.50 19.22
CA LEU A 15 -1.49 7.63 18.15
C LEU A 15 -1.76 6.13 18.36
N LEU A 16 -3.00 5.76 18.71
CA LEU A 16 -3.49 4.41 18.42
C LEU A 16 -4.19 4.45 17.08
N ALA A 17 -3.41 4.33 15.99
CA ALA A 17 -3.98 4.04 14.68
C ALA A 17 -4.31 2.55 14.64
N ASP A 18 -5.59 2.21 14.82
CA ASP A 18 -6.09 0.85 14.62
C ASP A 18 -5.78 0.40 13.19
N VAL A 19 -4.85 -0.54 13.07
CA VAL A 19 -4.66 -1.31 11.83
C VAL A 19 -5.89 -2.21 11.67
N ALA A 20 -6.93 -1.69 11.02
CA ALA A 20 -8.09 -2.48 10.62
C ALA A 20 -7.64 -3.56 9.61
N SER A 21 -7.16 -4.68 10.11
CA SER A 21 -6.90 -5.86 9.30
C SER A 21 -8.23 -6.33 8.73
N ALA A 22 -8.30 -6.47 7.40
CA ALA A 22 -9.46 -7.04 6.74
C ALA A 22 -9.48 -8.55 7.02
N GLN A 23 -9.93 -8.93 8.22
CA GLN A 23 -10.11 -10.32 8.59
C GLN A 23 -11.27 -10.89 7.77
N GLN A 24 -11.08 -12.09 7.24
CA GLN A 24 -12.17 -12.80 6.59
C GLN A 24 -13.18 -13.23 7.64
N PRO A 25 -14.48 -12.95 7.45
CA PRO A 25 -15.50 -13.33 8.41
C PRO A 25 -15.56 -14.85 8.54
N ILE A 26 -15.63 -15.33 9.78
CA ILE A 26 -15.79 -16.75 10.10
C ILE A 26 -17.27 -17.03 10.37
N PHE A 27 -17.80 -18.07 9.72
CA PHE A 27 -19.22 -18.42 9.82
C PHE A 27 -19.41 -19.70 10.59
N TYR A 28 -20.09 -19.63 11.73
CA TYR A 28 -20.42 -20.79 12.55
C TYR A 28 -21.91 -21.19 12.39
N PRO A 29 -22.21 -22.48 12.16
CA PRO A 29 -23.57 -22.99 11.93
C PRO A 29 -24.37 -23.10 13.24
N ALA A 30 -24.82 -21.95 13.77
CA ALA A 30 -25.47 -21.86 15.07
C ALA A 30 -26.82 -22.62 15.19
N LYS A 31 -27.42 -23.04 14.07
CA LYS A 31 -28.69 -23.79 14.04
C LYS A 31 -28.51 -25.27 13.69
N GLY A 32 -27.29 -25.80 13.77
CA GLY A 32 -27.00 -27.20 13.45
C GLY A 32 -27.04 -27.48 11.94
N GLN A 33 -26.75 -26.49 11.10
CA GLN A 33 -26.67 -26.69 9.65
C GLN A 33 -25.57 -27.70 9.30
N SER A 34 -25.84 -28.63 8.37
CA SER A 34 -24.83 -29.55 7.88
C SER A 34 -23.74 -28.84 7.06
N GLN A 35 -22.57 -29.45 6.93
CA GLN A 35 -21.48 -28.92 6.11
C GLN A 35 -21.90 -28.67 4.65
N GLN A 36 -22.72 -29.58 4.10
CA GLN A 36 -23.23 -29.42 2.73
C GLN A 36 -24.20 -28.23 2.62
N LYS A 37 -25.05 -28.01 3.62
CA LYS A 37 -25.92 -26.83 3.68
C LYS A 37 -25.10 -25.56 3.81
N GLN A 38 -24.08 -25.55 4.67
CA GLN A 38 -23.18 -24.40 4.82
C GLN A 38 -22.43 -24.07 3.53
N ALA A 39 -21.91 -25.06 2.81
CA ALA A 39 -21.24 -24.83 1.54
C ALA A 39 -22.19 -24.23 0.49
N ASN A 40 -23.43 -24.71 0.42
CA ASN A 40 -24.45 -24.19 -0.49
C ASN A 40 -24.90 -22.77 -0.10
N ASP A 41 -25.16 -22.54 1.19
CA ASP A 41 -25.54 -21.23 1.70
C ASP A 41 -24.42 -20.19 1.48
N MET A 42 -23.16 -20.60 1.71
CA MET A 42 -21.98 -19.79 1.44
C MET A 42 -21.89 -19.40 -0.05
N SER A 43 -22.00 -20.35 -0.99
CA SER A 43 -21.84 -20.04 -2.42
C SER A 43 -22.94 -19.11 -2.93
N GLN A 44 -24.17 -19.29 -2.45
CA GLN A 44 -25.28 -18.38 -2.75
C GLN A 44 -25.02 -16.98 -2.17
N CYS A 45 -24.57 -16.89 -0.91
CA CYS A 45 -24.29 -15.60 -0.28
C CYS A 45 -23.09 -14.88 -0.89
N GLN A 46 -22.06 -15.60 -1.37
CA GLN A 46 -20.96 -15.01 -2.13
C GLN A 46 -21.43 -14.42 -3.46
N SER A 47 -22.31 -15.14 -4.16
CA SER A 47 -22.89 -14.68 -5.42
C SER A 47 -23.77 -13.44 -5.19
N TRP A 48 -24.60 -13.47 -4.15
CA TRP A 48 -25.41 -12.32 -3.74
C TRP A 48 -24.56 -11.13 -3.34
N ALA A 49 -23.52 -11.32 -2.52
CA ALA A 49 -22.62 -10.25 -2.09
C ALA A 49 -21.93 -9.57 -3.28
N THR A 50 -21.51 -10.37 -4.28
CA THR A 50 -20.90 -9.86 -5.52
C THR A 50 -21.92 -9.04 -6.33
N GLN A 51 -23.14 -9.54 -6.51
CA GLN A 51 -24.19 -8.82 -7.23
C GLN A 51 -24.62 -7.54 -6.51
N ASN A 52 -24.71 -7.57 -5.18
CA ASN A 52 -25.18 -6.47 -4.36
C ASN A 52 -24.14 -5.36 -4.20
N THR A 53 -22.84 -5.70 -4.16
CA THR A 53 -21.76 -4.71 -3.95
C THR A 53 -21.06 -4.32 -5.25
N GLY A 54 -21.19 -5.10 -6.32
CA GLY A 54 -20.40 -4.96 -7.54
C GLY A 54 -18.93 -5.38 -7.37
N VAL A 55 -18.52 -5.82 -6.18
CA VAL A 55 -17.15 -6.21 -5.88
C VAL A 55 -16.95 -7.70 -6.15
N ASN A 56 -15.98 -8.05 -6.99
CA ASN A 56 -15.58 -9.42 -7.24
C ASN A 56 -14.20 -9.72 -6.60
N PRO A 57 -14.14 -10.57 -5.56
CA PRO A 57 -12.88 -10.86 -4.86
C PRO A 57 -11.84 -11.57 -5.75
N ALA A 58 -12.27 -12.35 -6.75
CA ALA A 58 -11.34 -13.00 -7.68
C ALA A 58 -10.60 -11.97 -8.56
N VAL A 59 -11.31 -10.94 -9.02
CA VAL A 59 -10.72 -9.84 -9.80
C VAL A 59 -9.75 -9.02 -8.94
N LEU A 60 -10.12 -8.76 -7.68
CA LEU A 60 -9.25 -8.05 -6.74
C LEU A 60 -7.95 -8.81 -6.44
N ALA A 61 -8.04 -10.13 -6.24
CA ALA A 61 -6.87 -10.97 -6.03
C ALA A 61 -5.94 -10.94 -7.25
N GLN A 62 -6.51 -11.00 -8.46
CA GLN A 62 -5.74 -10.95 -9.70
C GLN A 62 -5.05 -9.61 -9.93
N ASN A 63 -5.72 -8.50 -9.62
CA ASN A 63 -5.13 -7.16 -9.67
C ASN A 63 -3.99 -6.98 -8.65
N SER A 64 -4.08 -7.64 -7.50
CA SER A 64 -3.05 -7.60 -6.47
C SER A 64 -1.81 -8.41 -6.85
N ALA A 65 -1.99 -9.55 -7.54
CA ALA A 65 -0.90 -10.40 -7.99
C ALA A 65 -0.07 -9.79 -9.14
N ASN A 66 -0.66 -8.90 -9.93
CA ASN A 66 0.00 -8.25 -11.07
C ASN A 66 0.72 -6.93 -10.71
N GLN A 67 0.84 -6.59 -9.43
CA GLN A 67 1.57 -5.39 -9.00
C GLN A 67 3.08 -5.58 -9.26
N PRO A 68 3.76 -4.67 -9.99
CA PRO A 68 5.18 -4.78 -10.26
C PRO A 68 5.99 -4.74 -8.95
N PRO A 69 7.09 -5.52 -8.86
CA PRO A 69 7.93 -5.54 -7.67
C PRO A 69 8.55 -4.16 -7.41
N PRO A 70 8.81 -3.79 -6.15
CA PRO A 70 9.42 -2.51 -5.83
C PRO A 70 10.77 -2.38 -6.55
N PRO A 71 11.09 -1.20 -7.12
CA PRO A 71 12.29 -1.02 -7.93
C PRO A 71 13.55 -1.32 -7.09
N GLN A 72 14.35 -2.31 -7.53
CA GLN A 72 15.59 -2.69 -6.87
C GLN A 72 16.66 -1.57 -6.98
N GLN A 73 17.25 -1.21 -5.84
CA GLN A 73 18.15 -0.06 -5.69
C GLN A 73 19.58 -0.28 -6.25
N SER A 74 19.94 -1.48 -6.69
CA SER A 74 21.35 -1.91 -6.78
C SER A 74 22.17 -1.36 -7.96
N GLY A 75 21.57 -0.76 -8.99
CA GLY A 75 22.30 -0.20 -10.16
C GLY A 75 22.19 1.32 -10.35
N GLN A 76 21.32 1.98 -9.58
CA GLN A 76 20.84 3.31 -9.96
C GLN A 76 21.78 4.44 -9.54
N ARG A 77 22.56 4.24 -8.46
CA ARG A 77 23.57 5.19 -8.00
C ARG A 77 24.74 5.30 -8.97
N LEU A 78 25.18 4.18 -9.54
CA LEU A 78 26.25 4.15 -10.55
C LEU A 78 25.81 4.85 -11.84
N ARG A 79 24.55 4.66 -12.25
CA ARG A 79 23.96 5.34 -13.41
C ARG A 79 23.86 6.86 -13.21
N GLY A 80 23.48 7.31 -12.01
CA GLY A 80 23.42 8.73 -11.66
C GLY A 80 24.81 9.39 -11.61
N ALA A 81 25.81 8.68 -11.07
CA ALA A 81 27.19 9.14 -11.06
C ALA A 81 27.78 9.22 -12.48
N ALA A 82 27.60 8.18 -13.30
CA ALA A 82 28.12 8.14 -14.66
C ALA A 82 27.46 9.18 -15.58
N GLY A 83 26.13 9.34 -15.49
CA GLY A 83 25.41 10.38 -16.25
C GLY A 83 25.79 11.80 -15.82
N GLY A 84 25.98 12.01 -14.51
CA GLY A 84 26.49 13.27 -13.96
C GLY A 84 27.92 13.58 -14.40
N ALA A 85 28.80 12.58 -14.41
CA ALA A 85 30.19 12.70 -14.83
C ALA A 85 30.30 13.06 -16.32
N ALA A 86 29.54 12.39 -17.18
CA ALA A 86 29.55 12.68 -18.62
C ALA A 86 29.08 14.12 -18.92
N THR A 87 27.99 14.55 -18.27
CA THR A 87 27.47 15.91 -18.42
C THR A 87 28.45 16.95 -17.87
N GLY A 88 29.04 16.67 -16.70
CA GLY A 88 30.04 17.53 -16.09
C GLY A 88 31.34 17.61 -16.90
N ALA A 89 31.76 16.53 -17.54
CA ALA A 89 32.94 16.51 -18.41
C ALA A 89 32.74 17.38 -19.65
N ALA A 90 31.55 17.33 -20.26
CA ALA A 90 31.21 18.15 -21.42
C ALA A 90 31.23 19.65 -21.07
N ILE A 91 30.68 20.03 -19.91
CA ILE A 91 30.69 21.41 -19.42
C ILE A 91 32.11 21.84 -19.03
N GLY A 92 32.86 20.98 -18.36
CA GLY A 92 34.25 21.24 -17.95
C GLY A 92 35.21 21.37 -19.13
N ALA A 93 34.99 20.64 -20.23
CA ALA A 93 35.77 20.74 -21.45
C ALA A 93 35.66 22.14 -22.10
N ILE A 94 34.49 22.78 -21.99
CA ILE A 94 34.27 24.15 -22.46
C ILE A 94 35.03 25.16 -21.56
N ALA A 95 35.15 24.85 -20.27
CA ALA A 95 35.84 25.68 -19.28
C ALA A 95 37.35 25.36 -19.12
N GLY A 96 37.90 24.47 -19.94
CA GLY A 96 39.34 24.14 -19.96
C GLY A 96 39.78 22.97 -19.07
N ASP A 97 38.86 22.32 -18.34
CA ASP A 97 39.18 21.12 -17.53
C ASP A 97 37.99 20.15 -17.48
N ALA A 98 37.98 19.22 -18.43
CA ALA A 98 36.99 18.15 -18.50
C ALA A 98 37.05 17.23 -17.27
N GLY A 99 38.23 17.01 -16.67
CA GLY A 99 38.42 16.12 -15.53
C GLY A 99 37.79 16.66 -14.24
N LYS A 100 38.03 17.94 -13.94
CA LYS A 100 37.35 18.63 -12.82
C LYS A 100 35.85 18.72 -13.04
N GLY A 101 35.42 19.04 -14.26
CA GLY A 101 34.01 19.05 -14.62
C GLY A 101 33.34 17.69 -14.43
N ALA A 102 34.02 16.61 -14.85
CA ALA A 102 33.53 15.24 -14.67
C ALA A 102 33.39 14.86 -13.19
N ALA A 103 34.39 15.16 -12.37
CA ALA A 103 34.35 14.86 -10.94
C ALA A 103 33.24 15.65 -10.23
N ALA A 104 33.12 16.95 -10.51
CA ALA A 104 32.07 17.81 -9.96
C ALA A 104 30.67 17.35 -10.43
N GLY A 105 30.52 17.02 -11.71
CA GLY A 105 29.28 16.49 -12.28
C GLY A 105 28.89 15.11 -11.74
N ALA A 106 29.86 14.24 -11.45
CA ALA A 106 29.62 12.94 -10.83
C ALA A 106 28.99 13.10 -9.43
N ILE A 107 29.58 13.96 -8.60
CA ILE A 107 29.08 14.25 -7.24
C ILE A 107 27.70 14.89 -7.32
N ALA A 108 27.53 15.94 -8.12
CA ALA A 108 26.24 16.62 -8.31
C ALA A 108 25.17 15.66 -8.85
N GLY A 109 25.53 14.80 -9.81
CA GLY A 109 24.66 13.77 -10.39
C GLY A 109 24.18 12.73 -9.37
N THR A 110 25.03 12.33 -8.41
CA THR A 110 24.60 11.41 -7.33
C THR A 110 23.59 12.06 -6.39
N VAL A 111 23.76 13.34 -6.05
CA VAL A 111 22.87 14.07 -5.13
C VAL A 111 21.52 14.35 -5.81
N VAL A 112 21.54 14.90 -7.02
CA VAL A 112 20.33 15.20 -7.78
C VAL A 112 19.61 13.91 -8.16
N GLY A 113 20.33 12.90 -8.67
CA GLY A 113 19.79 11.58 -8.98
C GLY A 113 19.18 10.90 -7.76
N GLY A 114 19.86 10.94 -6.61
CA GLY A 114 19.35 10.39 -5.36
C GLY A 114 18.11 11.11 -4.83
N SER A 115 18.03 12.44 -4.99
CA SER A 115 16.84 13.22 -4.62
C SER A 115 15.63 12.90 -5.50
N ARG A 116 15.83 12.75 -6.81
CA ARG A 116 14.78 12.39 -7.77
C ARG A 116 14.30 10.96 -7.54
N GLN A 117 15.22 10.04 -7.26
CA GLN A 117 14.89 8.66 -6.92
C GLN A 117 14.03 8.58 -5.66
N ARG A 118 14.37 9.34 -4.60
CA ARG A 118 13.53 9.37 -3.38
C ARG A 118 12.13 9.89 -3.65
N ARG A 119 11.98 10.93 -4.48
CA ARG A 119 10.65 11.44 -4.86
C ARG A 119 9.87 10.41 -5.68
N GLN A 120 10.52 9.73 -6.62
CA GLN A 120 9.89 8.67 -7.41
C GLN A 120 9.50 7.46 -6.57
N ALA A 121 10.37 7.05 -5.63
CA ALA A 121 10.08 5.97 -4.69
C ALA A 121 8.94 6.35 -3.74
N ALA A 122 8.92 7.58 -3.22
CA ALA A 122 7.84 8.09 -2.37
C ALA A 122 6.50 8.12 -3.14
N ALA A 123 6.49 8.65 -4.36
CA ALA A 123 5.28 8.67 -5.20
C ALA A 123 4.79 7.26 -5.56
N ALA A 124 5.70 6.33 -5.88
CA ALA A 124 5.34 4.93 -6.14
C ALA A 124 4.80 4.25 -4.87
N GLN A 125 5.39 4.54 -3.71
CA GLN A 125 4.95 4.00 -2.43
C GLN A 125 3.58 4.55 -2.00
N GLU A 126 3.33 5.84 -2.19
CA GLU A 126 2.01 6.45 -1.97
C GLU A 126 0.95 5.83 -2.88
N GLN A 127 1.26 5.65 -4.17
CA GLN A 127 0.34 5.04 -5.11
C GLN A 127 0.05 3.57 -4.76
N GLN A 128 1.06 2.83 -4.30
CA GLN A 128 0.89 1.45 -3.85
C GLN A 128 0.07 1.36 -2.55
N GLN A 129 0.29 2.27 -1.60
CA GLN A 129 -0.51 2.36 -0.38
C GLN A 129 -1.97 2.70 -0.68
N ALA A 130 -2.22 3.67 -1.56
CA ALA A 130 -3.57 4.05 -1.97
C ALA A 130 -4.30 2.90 -2.66
N ALA A 131 -3.64 2.19 -3.59
CA ALA A 131 -4.20 1.02 -4.25
C ALA A 131 -4.52 -0.12 -3.26
N GLN A 132 -3.65 -0.35 -2.28
CA GLN A 132 -3.84 -1.39 -1.27
C GLN A 132 -4.99 -1.04 -0.31
N GLN A 133 -5.13 0.23 0.08
CA GLN A 133 -6.26 0.72 0.88
C GLN A 133 -7.59 0.61 0.12
N GLN A 134 -7.59 0.92 -1.18
CA GLN A 134 -8.80 0.79 -1.99
C GLN A 134 -9.24 -0.69 -2.11
N THR A 135 -8.30 -1.61 -2.31
CA THR A 135 -8.60 -3.05 -2.34
C THR A 135 -9.13 -3.54 -0.99
N SER A 136 -8.53 -3.12 0.13
CA SER A 136 -8.99 -3.53 1.46
C SER A 136 -10.40 -3.03 1.77
N GLN A 137 -10.75 -1.80 1.36
CA GLN A 137 -12.10 -1.24 1.51
C GLN A 137 -13.14 -2.00 0.68
N GLN A 138 -12.80 -2.37 -0.56
CA GLN A 138 -13.70 -3.16 -1.40
C GLN A 138 -13.93 -4.55 -0.81
N MET A 139 -12.87 -5.21 -0.35
CA MET A 139 -12.98 -6.51 0.34
C MET A 139 -13.80 -6.41 1.63
N ALA A 140 -13.61 -5.35 2.43
CA ALA A 140 -14.41 -5.12 3.64
C ALA A 140 -15.91 -4.92 3.31
N THR A 141 -16.21 -4.20 2.23
CA THR A 141 -17.59 -3.98 1.78
C THR A 141 -18.24 -5.29 1.32
N TRP A 142 -17.50 -6.10 0.54
CA TRP A 142 -17.96 -7.43 0.12
C TRP A 142 -18.15 -8.38 1.31
N ASN A 143 -17.18 -8.43 2.24
CA ASN A 143 -17.26 -9.24 3.46
C ASN A 143 -18.46 -8.85 4.31
N ARG A 144 -18.79 -7.56 4.42
CA ARG A 144 -19.96 -7.08 5.16
C ARG A 144 -21.27 -7.57 4.53
N ALA A 145 -21.37 -7.55 3.19
CA ALA A 145 -22.53 -8.09 2.48
C ALA A 145 -22.63 -9.61 2.67
N LEU A 146 -21.53 -10.34 2.49
CA LEU A 146 -21.48 -11.78 2.74
C LEU A 146 -21.93 -12.10 4.18
N ALA A 147 -21.43 -11.35 5.15
CA ALA A 147 -21.79 -11.48 6.56
C ALA A 147 -23.28 -11.24 6.80
N ALA A 148 -23.88 -10.22 6.21
CA ALA A 148 -25.32 -9.96 6.33
C ALA A 148 -26.17 -11.12 5.79
N CYS A 149 -25.80 -11.68 4.63
CA CYS A 149 -26.51 -12.82 4.04
C CYS A 149 -26.39 -14.07 4.92
N MET A 150 -25.18 -14.39 5.38
CA MET A 150 -24.94 -15.54 6.26
C MET A 150 -25.65 -15.38 7.60
N ASN A 151 -25.63 -14.17 8.18
CA ASN A 151 -26.36 -13.87 9.41
C ASN A 151 -27.87 -14.11 9.25
N GLY A 152 -28.47 -13.65 8.14
CA GLY A 152 -29.88 -13.88 7.82
C GLY A 152 -30.25 -15.36 7.67
N ARG A 153 -29.29 -16.22 7.29
CA ARG A 153 -29.46 -17.68 7.22
C ARG A 153 -29.24 -18.39 8.57
N GLY A 154 -28.98 -17.64 9.64
CA GLY A 154 -28.78 -18.17 10.98
C GLY A 154 -27.36 -18.69 11.23
N TYR A 155 -26.36 -18.17 10.51
CA TYR A 155 -24.96 -18.35 10.87
C TYR A 155 -24.53 -17.22 11.79
N THR A 156 -23.76 -17.54 12.82
CA THR A 156 -23.06 -16.52 13.62
C THR A 156 -21.79 -16.12 12.90
N VAL A 157 -21.57 -14.81 12.76
CA VAL A 157 -20.39 -14.22 12.11
C VAL A 157 -19.42 -13.76 13.18
N GLN A 158 -18.14 -14.12 13.04
CA GLN A 158 -17.04 -13.66 13.89
C GLN A 158 -15.94 -13.03 13.04
#